data_AF-A0A851SNF6-F1
#
_entry.id   AF-A0A851SNF6-F1
#
_cell.length_a   1.000
_cell.length_b   1.000
_cell.length_c   1.000
_cell.angle_alpha   90.00
_cell.angle_beta   90.00
_cell.angle_gamma   90.00
#
_symmetry.space_group_name_H-M   'P 1'
#
loop_
_entity.id
_entity.type
_entity.pdbx_description
1 polymer ?
#
loop_
_entity_poly.entity_id
_entity_poly.type
_entity_poly.pdbx_seq_one_letter_code
_entity_poly.pdbx_strand_id
1 'polypeptide(L)'
;PDPRRVFVSLGLGFFAELTLPEALRHLERRSSLLQRLSESLTQDGAKIRAHIRLVLEVTPPPSLGHAPSPAGHAHNALPLPPRACGSCRGSSPPPL
;
A
#
# COMPACT_ATOMS: atom_id res chain seq x y z
N PRO A 1 9.96 19.08 -37.53
CA PRO A 1 9.22 18.76 -36.29
C PRO A 1 8.16 19.85 -36.06
N ASP A 2 6.89 19.49 -35.85
CA ASP A 2 5.81 20.44 -35.57
C ASP A 2 5.67 20.61 -34.04
N PRO A 3 5.95 21.80 -33.47
CA PRO A 3 5.85 22.03 -32.03
C PRO A 3 4.41 21.91 -31.48
N ARG A 4 3.40 21.82 -32.34
CA ARG A 4 1.99 21.64 -31.96
C ARG A 4 1.60 20.18 -31.71
N ARG A 5 2.52 19.25 -31.99
CA ARG A 5 2.31 17.80 -31.86
C ARG A 5 3.26 17.20 -30.84
N VAL A 6 2.78 16.19 -30.13
CA VAL A 6 3.53 15.47 -29.09
C VAL A 6 3.36 13.97 -29.29
N PHE A 7 4.44 13.21 -29.03
CA PHE A 7 4.36 11.75 -29.03
C PHE A 7 3.93 11.26 -27.65
N VAL A 8 2.84 10.51 -27.61
CA VAL A 8 2.30 9.92 -26.38
C VAL A 8 2.46 8.41 -26.44
N SER A 9 3.04 7.83 -25.40
CA SER A 9 3.18 6.38 -25.26
C SER A 9 1.81 5.72 -25.14
N LEU A 10 1.53 4.75 -25.99
CA LEU A 10 0.33 3.92 -25.92
C LEU A 10 0.54 2.66 -25.07
N GLY A 11 1.80 2.26 -24.86
CA GLY A 11 2.20 1.01 -24.22
C GLY A 11 2.88 0.06 -25.20
N LEU A 12 3.56 -0.98 -24.70
CA LEU A 12 4.22 -2.01 -25.51
C LEU A 12 5.20 -1.45 -26.58
N GLY A 13 5.81 -0.30 -26.31
CA GLY A 13 6.74 0.35 -27.25
C GLY A 13 6.07 1.14 -28.38
N PHE A 14 4.74 1.26 -28.42
CA PHE A 14 4.02 2.06 -29.40
C PHE A 14 3.79 3.49 -28.94
N PHE A 15 3.88 4.42 -29.88
CA PHE A 15 3.68 5.85 -29.67
C PHE A 15 2.72 6.40 -30.72
N ALA A 16 1.89 7.37 -30.33
CA ALA A 16 1.03 8.12 -31.24
C ALA A 16 1.43 9.59 -31.23
N GLU A 17 1.50 10.19 -32.42
CA GLU A 17 1.63 11.64 -32.56
C GLU A 17 0.25 12.29 -32.42
N LEU A 18 0.06 13.06 -31.35
CA LEU A 18 -1.21 13.70 -31.01
C LEU A 18 -1.06 15.22 -30.99
N THR A 19 -2.17 15.92 -31.20
CA THR A 19 -2.25 17.35 -30.85
C THR A 19 -2.26 17.51 -29.33
N LEU A 20 -1.86 18.69 -28.84
CA LEU A 20 -1.92 19.02 -27.42
C LEU A 20 -3.27 18.70 -26.74
N PRO A 21 -4.45 19.14 -27.27
CA PRO A 21 -5.73 18.85 -26.63
C PRO A 21 -6.07 17.34 -26.63
N GLU A 22 -5.65 16.58 -27.64
CA GLU A 22 -5.84 15.13 -27.66
C GLU A 22 -4.97 14.43 -26.61
N ALA A 23 -3.72 14.85 -26.46
CA ALA A 23 -2.79 14.33 -25.47
C ALA A 23 -3.30 14.58 -24.04
N LEU A 24 -3.82 15.78 -23.75
CA LEU A 24 -4.43 16.10 -22.45
C LEU A 24 -5.65 15.22 -22.18
N ARG A 25 -6.55 15.07 -23.16
CA ARG A 25 -7.73 14.20 -23.03
C ARG A 25 -7.36 12.73 -22.83
N HIS A 26 -6.23 12.30 -23.39
CA HIS A 26 -5.70 10.95 -23.21
C HIS A 26 -5.13 10.75 -21.81
N LEU A 27 -4.40 11.74 -21.28
CA LEU A 27 -3.88 11.72 -19.91
C LEU A 27 -5.03 11.67 -18.89
N GLU A 28 -6.03 12.53 -19.04
CA GLU A 28 -7.16 12.59 -18.12
C GLU A 28 -7.98 11.28 -18.08
N ARG A 29 -8.17 10.66 -19.26
CA ARG A 29 -8.80 9.33 -19.36
C ARG A 29 -8.00 8.26 -18.63
N ARG A 30 -6.67 8.29 -18.71
CA ARG A 30 -5.81 7.32 -18.01
C ARG A 30 -5.77 7.55 -16.51
N SER A 31 -5.63 8.80 -16.08
CA SER A 31 -5.65 9.15 -14.66
C SER A 31 -6.97 8.74 -13.99
N SER A 32 -8.12 9.04 -14.61
CA SER A 32 -9.43 8.63 -14.09
C SER A 32 -9.61 7.10 -14.06
N LEU A 33 -9.15 6.38 -15.08
CA LEU A 33 -9.16 4.91 -15.08
C LEU A 33 -8.32 4.36 -13.93
N LEU A 34 -7.08 4.81 -13.79
CA LEU A 34 -6.17 4.33 -12.75
C LEU A 34 -6.70 4.64 -11.35
N GLN A 35 -7.31 5.82 -11.15
CA GLN A 35 -7.95 6.17 -9.89
C GLN A 35 -9.10 5.22 -9.55
N ARG A 36 -10.02 4.97 -10.50
CA ARG A 36 -11.13 4.03 -10.30
C ARG A 36 -10.66 2.61 -9.98
N LEU A 37 -9.62 2.14 -10.68
CA LEU A 37 -9.03 0.83 -10.41
C LEU A 37 -8.39 0.78 -9.02
N SER A 38 -7.66 1.83 -8.64
CA SER A 38 -7.07 1.95 -7.30
C SER A 38 -8.15 1.91 -6.20
N GLU A 39 -9.25 2.65 -6.38
CA GLU A 39 -10.37 2.66 -5.45
C GLU A 39 -11.03 1.29 -5.33
N SER A 40 -11.29 0.62 -6.47
CA SER A 40 -11.87 -0.73 -6.48
C SER A 40 -10.97 -1.73 -5.76
N LEU A 41 -9.68 -1.76 -6.09
CA LEU A 41 -8.72 -2.68 -5.46
C LEU A 41 -8.54 -2.38 -3.96
N THR A 42 -8.63 -1.11 -3.56
CA THR A 42 -8.60 -0.72 -2.14
C THR A 42 -9.81 -1.27 -1.39
N GLN A 43 -11.01 -1.15 -1.98
CA GLN A 43 -12.24 -1.69 -1.41
C GLN A 43 -12.21 -3.21 -1.34
N ASP A 44 -11.76 -3.89 -2.39
CA ASP A 44 -11.68 -5.34 -2.44
C ASP A 44 -10.64 -5.87 -1.44
N GLY A 45 -9.50 -5.21 -1.31
CA GLY A 45 -8.53 -5.50 -0.26
C GLY A 45 -9.11 -5.33 1.15
N ALA A 46 -9.94 -4.31 1.37
CA ALA A 46 -10.62 -4.12 2.66
C ALA A 46 -11.63 -5.24 2.96
N LYS A 47 -12.41 -5.68 1.95
CA LYS A 47 -13.34 -6.81 2.08
C LYS A 47 -12.60 -8.10 2.44
N ILE A 48 -11.50 -8.40 1.76
CA ILE A 48 -10.69 -9.60 2.03
C ILE A 48 -10.17 -9.59 3.48
N ARG A 49 -9.59 -8.46 3.91
CA ARG A 49 -9.10 -8.32 5.29
C ARG A 49 -10.20 -8.52 6.33
N ALA A 50 -11.39 -7.96 6.07
CA ALA A 50 -12.53 -8.14 6.95
C ALA A 50 -13.00 -9.60 7.02
N HIS A 51 -13.05 -10.31 5.90
CA HIS A 51 -13.41 -11.73 5.85
C HIS A 51 -12.42 -12.60 6.63
N ILE A 52 -11.11 -12.38 6.43
CA ILE A 52 -10.07 -13.10 7.17
C ILE A 52 -10.25 -12.88 8.68
N ARG A 53 -10.43 -11.62 9.09
CA ARG A 53 -10.64 -11.30 10.51
C ARG A 53 -11.88 -11.98 11.07
N LEU A 54 -13.01 -11.94 10.35
CA LEU A 54 -14.23 -12.62 10.77
C LEU A 54 -13.99 -14.11 11.05
N VAL A 55 -13.31 -14.80 10.13
CA VAL A 55 -13.01 -16.24 10.30
C VAL A 55 -12.15 -16.49 11.54
N LEU A 56 -11.14 -15.65 11.78
CA LEU A 56 -10.22 -15.79 12.92
C LEU A 56 -10.85 -15.41 14.26
N GLU A 57 -11.79 -14.47 14.30
CA GLU A 57 -12.47 -14.06 15.54
C GLU A 57 -13.61 -15.02 15.91
N VAL A 58 -14.31 -15.59 14.90
CA VAL A 58 -15.38 -16.58 15.10
C VAL A 58 -14.82 -17.97 15.40
N THR A 59 -13.61 -18.26 14.94
CA THR A 59 -12.91 -19.51 15.27
C THR A 59 -12.00 -19.22 16.46
N PRO A 60 -12.40 -19.51 17.71
CA PRO A 60 -11.48 -19.40 18.82
C PRO A 60 -10.23 -20.22 18.49
N PRO A 61 -9.02 -19.70 18.77
CA PRO A 61 -7.82 -20.50 18.57
C PRO A 61 -8.01 -21.82 19.30
N PRO A 62 -7.62 -22.97 18.71
CA PRO A 62 -7.62 -24.22 19.43
C PRO A 62 -6.89 -23.97 20.74
N SER A 63 -7.51 -24.36 21.85
CA SER A 63 -6.92 -24.23 23.18
C SER A 63 -5.63 -25.03 23.15
N LEU A 64 -4.51 -24.38 22.81
CA LEU A 64 -3.19 -24.95 22.99
C LEU A 64 -3.11 -25.13 24.50
N GLY A 65 -3.23 -26.38 24.92
CA GLY A 65 -3.07 -26.77 26.32
C GLY A 65 -1.85 -26.03 26.87
N HIS A 66 -2.05 -25.40 28.03
CA HIS A 66 -1.06 -24.67 28.79
C HIS A 66 0.35 -25.22 28.55
N ALA A 67 1.17 -24.50 27.79
CA ALA A 67 2.58 -24.83 27.69
C ALA A 67 3.14 -24.72 29.13
N PRO A 68 3.75 -25.78 29.70
CA PRO A 68 4.31 -25.70 31.03
C PRO A 68 5.34 -24.57 31.05
N SER A 69 5.12 -23.63 31.97
CA SER A 69 6.00 -22.48 32.19
C SER A 69 7.44 -22.98 32.38
N PRO A 70 8.44 -22.51 31.62
CA PRO A 70 9.82 -22.90 31.87
C PRO A 70 10.21 -22.35 33.24
N ALA A 71 10.38 -23.26 34.20
CA ALA A 71 10.88 -22.95 35.53
C ALA A 71 12.20 -22.17 35.38
N GLY A 72 12.20 -20.97 35.97
CA GLY A 72 13.31 -20.02 35.87
C GLY A 72 14.64 -20.64 36.22
N HIS A 73 15.57 -20.57 35.27
CA HIS A 73 17.00 -20.58 35.57
C HIS A 73 17.55 -19.26 35.06
N ALA A 74 17.68 -18.32 36.00
CA ALA A 74 18.31 -17.04 35.77
C ALA A 74 19.81 -17.26 35.53
N HIS A 75 20.26 -17.17 34.28
CA HIS A 75 21.66 -16.97 33.97
C HIS A 75 21.81 -15.79 33.01
N ASN A 76 22.24 -14.67 33.61
CA ASN A 76 22.93 -13.52 33.02
C ASN A 76 22.51 -13.08 31.60
N ALA A 77 21.48 -12.24 31.52
CA ALA A 77 21.24 -11.42 30.32
C ALA A 77 22.00 -10.08 30.46
N LEU A 78 22.97 -9.85 29.56
CA LEU A 78 23.55 -8.53 29.32
C LEU A 78 22.44 -7.58 28.82
N PRO A 79 22.45 -6.27 29.17
CA PRO A 79 21.42 -5.35 28.70
C PRO A 79 21.53 -5.15 27.19
N LEU A 80 20.49 -5.51 26.44
CA LEU A 80 20.36 -5.13 25.04
C LEU A 80 20.03 -3.62 24.96
N PRO A 81 20.62 -2.88 24.01
CA PRO A 81 20.32 -1.46 23.84
C PRO A 81 18.86 -1.25 23.37
N PRO A 82 18.25 -0.09 23.68
CA PRO A 82 16.88 0.20 23.30
C PRO A 82 16.74 0.25 21.77
N ARG A 83 15.80 -0.54 21.23
CA ARG A 83 15.42 -0.48 19.81
C ARG A 83 14.85 0.92 19.52
N ALA A 84 15.50 1.67 18.64
CA ALA A 84 14.93 2.87 18.08
C ALA A 84 13.66 2.52 17.29
N CYS A 85 12.51 3.00 17.77
CA CYS A 85 11.24 2.91 17.07
C CYS A 85 11.27 3.90 15.90
N GLY A 86 11.61 3.41 14.71
CA GLY A 86 11.61 4.21 13.47
C GLY A 86 10.20 4.55 13.01
N SER A 87 9.54 5.48 13.69
CA SER A 87 8.29 6.09 13.24
C SER A 87 8.58 7.41 12.52
N CYS A 88 8.94 7.33 11.25
CA CYS A 88 8.93 8.50 10.37
C CYS A 88 7.48 8.76 9.92
N ARG A 89 6.74 9.58 10.67
CA ARG A 89 5.64 10.37 10.11
C ARG A 89 5.98 11.84 10.29
N GLY A 90 6.67 12.38 9.28
CA GLY A 90 6.68 13.82 9.04
C GLY A 90 5.32 14.23 8.49
N SER A 91 4.48 14.77 9.36
CA SER A 91 3.35 15.60 8.97
C SER A 91 3.54 16.96 9.65
N SER A 92 4.26 17.87 8.99
CA SER A 92 4.20 19.29 9.33
C SER A 92 3.23 19.97 8.37
N PRO A 93 2.17 20.66 8.83
CA PRO A 93 1.51 21.67 8.04
C PRO A 93 2.32 22.99 8.06
N PRO A 94 2.21 23.86 7.03
CA PRO A 94 2.89 25.14 7.01
C PRO A 94 2.16 26.18 7.89
N PRO A 95 2.86 27.08 8.59
CA PRO A 95 2.24 28.30 9.09
C PRO A 95 2.19 29.39 8.01
N LEU A 96 1.11 30.18 8.08
CA LEU A 96 0.75 31.34 7.26
C LEU A 96 1.71 32.52 7.43
#